data_AF-A0A7S2BTW4-F1
#
_entry.id   AF-A0A7S2BTW4-F1
#
_cell.length_a   1.000
_cell.length_b   1.000
_cell.length_c   1.000
_cell.angle_alpha   90.00
_cell.angle_beta   90.00
_cell.angle_gamma   90.00
#
_symmetry.space_group_name_H-M   'P 1'
#
loop_
_entity.id
_entity.type
_entity.pdbx_description
1 polymer ?
#
loop_
_entity_poly.entity_id
_entity_poly.type
_entity_poly.pdbx_seq_one_letter_code
_entity_poly.pdbx_strand_id
1 'polypeptide(L)'
;SGLVKPRATGPQTSNDKPTFNYGLPGMDDGSVRRIVAAMASVVPRHYLIMEVKSNLVKAERQELLKRFSLPHYKKVAHVVMGEPNQEYKTKALDLKLKEKQAKSDAEYKAKKAEEERKKQAEARQKQLAEMRKKADDARKKAAEEAKKKREADQKKKEEEKKKKEAAEKKAKEIAEKKAKGEEVNEEEEAEEAKEEEEEAKEEAAPMEVEETKEEKKEEETKEEVKEEEEKKDEEMKPAEEEGKESEEKKDEPVEEEPDEPMPQVELSEEERKINFKPPVVNDISQQMLSSSFHQFCIPEKDEGFDSIKFAWQAEDGSKAYLKKWVLDQKRTTRLDSLQPSEWFKTKQAEFTKAMEDWKVKQTAFKSKKGQQKKPTKDVDEAAQDADIFSVKDICDIGRGEPLFASFELEDWALTTLRHELHLLQAAFKHDVNDEEREGIHENHLLFYYQKYYKKSLSPKLFSKDTVAELFALVKDAVKLDAEKKVLVSALDEEPKDHTFFVRVQEEDRRRRQQRIDAGDETARLHFKVMHQQIEQQKQAAAKAEAMKEQQKQVAAKATAAAQEKQKQQEA
;
A
#
# COMPACT_ATOMS: atom_id res chain seq x y z
N SER A 1 -13.50 4.51 -29.32
CA SER A 1 -14.74 4.12 -28.64
C SER A 1 -15.18 5.09 -27.54
N GLY A 2 -14.43 6.14 -27.16
CA GLY A 2 -14.91 7.17 -26.22
C GLY A 2 -15.21 6.71 -24.78
N LEU A 3 -15.30 5.40 -24.55
CA LEU A 3 -15.53 4.79 -23.25
C LEU A 3 -14.24 4.81 -22.44
N VAL A 4 -14.24 5.59 -21.37
CA VAL A 4 -13.18 5.57 -20.36
C VAL A 4 -13.20 4.19 -19.72
N LYS A 5 -12.13 3.42 -19.93
CA LYS A 5 -11.94 2.14 -19.24
C LYS A 5 -11.70 2.46 -17.76
N PRO A 6 -12.60 2.11 -16.83
CA PRO A 6 -12.25 2.21 -15.42
C PRO A 6 -10.99 1.37 -15.21
N ARG A 7 -9.99 1.91 -14.51
CA ARG A 7 -8.79 1.12 -14.17
C ARG A 7 -9.28 -0.11 -13.43
N ALA A 8 -9.19 -1.27 -14.07
CA ALA A 8 -9.50 -2.52 -13.42
C ALA A 8 -8.52 -2.69 -12.27
N THR A 9 -9.01 -2.54 -11.04
CA THR A 9 -8.26 -2.71 -9.81
C THR A 9 -8.80 -3.96 -9.12
N GLY A 10 -7.96 -5.00 -9.02
CA GLY A 10 -8.36 -6.23 -8.34
C GLY A 10 -7.34 -7.36 -8.52
N PRO A 11 -7.31 -8.34 -7.62
CA PRO A 11 -6.35 -9.44 -7.64
C PRO A 11 -6.49 -10.37 -8.85
N GLN A 12 -7.63 -10.31 -9.55
CA GLN A 12 -7.90 -11.09 -10.77
C GLN A 12 -7.55 -10.34 -12.07
N THR A 13 -7.09 -9.09 -11.98
CA THR A 13 -6.77 -8.29 -13.16
C THR A 13 -5.45 -8.77 -13.79
N SER A 14 -5.46 -8.88 -15.12
CA SER A 14 -4.31 -9.36 -15.91
C SER A 14 -4.36 -8.79 -17.32
N ASN A 15 -3.23 -8.61 -17.98
CA ASN A 15 -3.23 -8.19 -19.40
C ASN A 15 -3.63 -9.33 -20.35
N ASP A 16 -3.44 -10.59 -19.95
CA ASP A 16 -3.77 -11.78 -20.74
C ASP A 16 -5.29 -11.96 -20.89
N LYS A 17 -6.03 -11.77 -19.80
CA LYS A 17 -7.51 -11.76 -19.79
C LYS A 17 -7.99 -10.51 -19.07
N PRO A 18 -7.99 -9.35 -19.77
CA PRO A 18 -8.37 -8.09 -19.15
C PRO A 18 -9.86 -8.08 -18.82
N THR A 19 -10.18 -7.74 -17.58
CA THR A 19 -11.54 -7.40 -17.18
C THR A 19 -11.87 -6.01 -17.71
N PHE A 20 -13.01 -5.89 -18.38
CA PHE A 20 -13.42 -4.65 -19.01
C PHE A 20 -14.16 -3.71 -18.05
N ASN A 21 -15.03 -4.26 -17.19
CA ASN A 21 -15.81 -3.56 -16.17
C ASN A 21 -16.56 -2.34 -16.73
N TYR A 22 -17.16 -2.47 -17.92
CA TYR A 22 -17.95 -1.39 -18.53
C TYR A 22 -19.37 -1.28 -17.96
N GLY A 23 -19.78 -2.20 -17.07
CA GLY A 23 -21.16 -2.31 -16.57
C GLY A 23 -22.10 -2.97 -17.59
N LEU A 24 -21.54 -3.63 -18.60
CA LEU A 24 -22.26 -4.26 -19.70
C LEU A 24 -22.13 -5.78 -19.56
N PRO A 25 -23.22 -6.51 -19.22
CA PRO A 25 -23.15 -7.94 -18.89
C PRO A 25 -22.39 -8.77 -19.93
N GLY A 26 -22.69 -8.60 -21.22
CA GLY A 26 -22.06 -9.37 -22.30
C GLY A 26 -20.58 -9.04 -22.60
N MET A 27 -20.10 -7.87 -22.18
CA MET A 27 -18.68 -7.49 -22.28
C MET A 27 -17.91 -7.92 -21.04
N ASP A 28 -18.54 -7.78 -19.87
CA ASP A 28 -17.91 -8.05 -18.57
C ASP A 28 -17.86 -9.55 -18.25
N ASP A 29 -18.82 -10.35 -18.73
CA ASP A 29 -18.84 -11.81 -18.60
C ASP A 29 -18.00 -12.55 -19.67
N GLY A 30 -17.39 -11.81 -20.62
CA GLY A 30 -16.60 -12.34 -21.72
C GLY A 30 -17.38 -13.06 -22.83
N SER A 31 -18.72 -12.96 -22.86
CA SER A 31 -19.57 -13.55 -23.90
C SER A 31 -19.27 -12.99 -25.28
N VAL A 32 -19.08 -11.67 -25.41
CA VAL A 32 -18.67 -11.04 -26.68
C VAL A 32 -17.32 -11.60 -27.16
N ARG A 33 -16.34 -11.77 -26.26
CA ARG A 33 -15.04 -12.37 -26.60
C ARG A 33 -15.20 -13.80 -27.13
N ARG A 34 -16.07 -14.61 -26.51
CA ARG A 34 -16.35 -15.98 -26.98
C ARG A 34 -16.97 -16.01 -28.37
N ILE A 35 -17.92 -15.12 -28.65
CA ILE A 35 -18.56 -15.00 -29.98
C ILE A 35 -17.53 -14.58 -31.03
N VAL A 36 -16.74 -13.53 -30.75
CA VAL A 36 -15.69 -13.06 -31.66
C VAL A 36 -14.65 -14.15 -31.92
N ALA A 37 -14.24 -14.89 -30.90
CA ALA A 37 -13.31 -16.00 -31.05
C ALA A 37 -13.89 -17.16 -31.87
N ALA A 38 -15.18 -17.45 -31.76
CA ALA A 38 -15.85 -18.46 -32.58
C ALA A 38 -15.89 -18.05 -34.06
N MET A 39 -16.25 -16.79 -34.34
CA MET A 39 -16.31 -16.27 -35.72
C MET A 39 -14.93 -16.07 -36.37
N ALA A 40 -13.88 -15.86 -35.57
CA ALA A 40 -12.52 -15.65 -36.08
C ALA A 40 -12.03 -16.80 -36.97
N SER A 41 -12.45 -18.04 -36.70
CA SER A 41 -12.08 -19.23 -37.48
C SER A 41 -12.71 -19.32 -38.88
N VAL A 42 -13.74 -18.51 -39.17
CA VAL A 42 -14.49 -18.57 -40.44
C VAL A 42 -14.09 -17.42 -41.37
N VAL A 43 -13.58 -16.32 -40.81
CA VAL A 43 -13.27 -15.11 -41.55
C VAL A 43 -11.81 -15.17 -42.01
N PRO A 44 -11.52 -15.22 -43.33
CA PRO A 44 -10.15 -15.38 -43.83
C PRO A 44 -9.33 -14.11 -43.63
N ARG A 45 -8.69 -13.98 -42.47
CA ARG A 45 -7.83 -12.86 -42.08
C ARG A 45 -6.58 -13.36 -41.36
N HIS A 46 -5.57 -12.50 -41.25
CA HIS A 46 -4.44 -12.74 -40.38
C HIS A 46 -4.84 -12.50 -38.93
N TYR A 47 -4.72 -13.53 -38.09
CA TYR A 47 -4.98 -13.45 -36.66
C TYR A 47 -3.69 -13.57 -35.88
N LEU A 48 -3.55 -12.73 -34.86
CA LEU A 48 -2.51 -12.82 -33.86
C LEU A 48 -3.14 -13.20 -32.52
N ILE A 49 -2.79 -14.37 -32.00
CA ILE A 49 -3.29 -14.85 -30.71
C ILE A 49 -2.25 -14.51 -29.65
N MET A 50 -2.53 -13.49 -28.84
CA MET A 50 -1.62 -12.97 -27.81
C MET A 50 -1.98 -13.46 -26.40
N GLU A 51 -2.74 -14.56 -26.27
CA GLU A 51 -3.06 -15.13 -24.96
C GLU A 51 -1.83 -15.84 -24.38
N VAL A 52 -1.21 -15.27 -23.36
CA VAL A 52 0.06 -15.72 -22.77
C VAL A 52 -0.09 -17.11 -22.17
N LYS A 53 -1.09 -17.34 -21.30
CA LYS A 53 -1.28 -18.65 -20.67
C LYS A 53 -1.55 -19.74 -21.72
N SER A 54 -2.51 -19.48 -22.61
CA SER A 54 -2.94 -20.43 -23.63
C SER A 54 -1.81 -20.78 -24.61
N ASN A 55 -0.90 -19.84 -24.88
CA ASN A 55 0.29 -20.06 -25.71
C ASN A 55 1.43 -20.81 -24.99
N LEU A 56 1.45 -20.84 -23.65
CA LEU A 56 2.48 -21.57 -22.90
C LEU A 56 2.05 -23.00 -22.52
N VAL A 57 0.76 -23.34 -22.59
CA VAL A 57 0.26 -24.68 -22.26
C VAL A 57 -0.02 -25.50 -23.53
N LYS A 58 0.67 -26.64 -23.72
CA LYS A 58 0.54 -27.53 -24.90
C LYS A 58 -0.91 -27.91 -25.21
N ALA A 59 -1.67 -28.33 -24.20
CA ALA A 59 -3.07 -28.72 -24.37
C ALA A 59 -3.95 -27.55 -24.85
N GLU A 60 -3.73 -26.34 -24.34
CA GLU A 60 -4.49 -25.15 -24.74
C GLU A 60 -4.11 -24.70 -26.15
N ARG A 61 -2.81 -24.80 -26.53
CA ARG A 61 -2.35 -24.56 -27.91
C ARG A 61 -2.99 -25.52 -28.90
N GLN A 62 -2.98 -26.82 -28.62
CA GLN A 62 -3.60 -27.81 -29.50
C GLN A 62 -5.09 -27.53 -29.71
N GLU A 63 -5.81 -27.14 -28.66
CA GLU A 63 -7.22 -26.78 -28.76
C GLU A 63 -7.46 -25.50 -29.58
N LEU A 64 -6.57 -24.51 -29.46
CA LEU A 64 -6.58 -23.31 -30.31
C LEU A 64 -6.33 -23.65 -31.78
N LEU A 65 -5.38 -24.53 -32.07
CA LEU A 65 -5.03 -24.93 -33.44
C LEU A 65 -6.14 -25.69 -34.16
N LYS A 66 -6.98 -26.43 -33.43
CA LYS A 66 -8.16 -27.11 -33.99
C LYS A 66 -9.19 -26.12 -34.55
N ARG A 67 -9.32 -24.94 -33.92
CA ARG A 67 -10.24 -23.89 -34.37
C ARG A 67 -9.85 -23.34 -35.73
N PHE A 68 -8.55 -23.20 -36.01
CA PHE A 68 -8.03 -22.71 -37.29
C PHE A 68 -7.59 -23.87 -38.19
N SER A 69 -8.48 -24.81 -38.47
CA SER A 69 -8.20 -26.01 -39.29
C SER A 69 -8.54 -25.84 -40.77
N LEU A 70 -9.18 -24.74 -41.16
CA LEU A 70 -9.52 -24.49 -42.57
C LEU A 70 -8.27 -24.30 -43.44
N PRO A 71 -8.25 -24.78 -44.70
CA PRO A 71 -7.05 -24.83 -45.54
C PRO A 71 -6.38 -23.48 -45.85
N HIS A 72 -7.11 -22.38 -45.71
CA HIS A 72 -6.59 -21.03 -46.00
C HIS A 72 -5.80 -20.43 -44.82
N TYR A 73 -5.80 -21.08 -43.65
CA TYR A 73 -4.95 -20.66 -42.53
C TYR A 73 -3.63 -21.42 -42.54
N LYS A 74 -2.55 -20.65 -42.41
CA LYS A 74 -1.22 -21.16 -42.08
C LYS A 74 -0.95 -20.90 -40.60
N LYS A 75 -0.71 -21.95 -39.83
CA LYS A 75 -0.46 -21.93 -38.39
C LYS A 75 1.02 -21.77 -38.14
N VAL A 76 1.41 -20.60 -37.63
CA VAL A 76 2.82 -20.27 -37.35
C VAL A 76 2.98 -19.96 -35.87
N ALA A 77 3.86 -20.69 -35.18
CA ALA A 77 4.30 -20.34 -33.84
C ALA A 77 5.50 -19.39 -33.92
N HIS A 78 5.38 -18.20 -33.34
CA HIS A 78 6.49 -17.30 -33.13
C HIS A 78 6.95 -17.40 -31.67
N VAL A 79 8.11 -18.01 -31.44
CA VAL A 79 8.70 -18.21 -30.12
C VAL A 79 9.64 -17.05 -29.81
N VAL A 80 9.25 -16.26 -28.81
CA VAL A 80 10.00 -15.09 -28.32
C VAL A 80 10.39 -15.38 -26.87
N MET A 81 11.46 -16.14 -26.67
CA MET A 81 11.90 -16.64 -25.37
C MET A 81 13.43 -16.64 -25.26
N GLY A 82 13.94 -16.32 -24.07
CA GLY A 82 15.37 -16.25 -23.79
C GLY A 82 15.91 -14.82 -23.73
N GLU A 83 17.22 -14.68 -23.91
CA GLU A 83 17.84 -13.36 -24.01
C GLU A 83 17.39 -12.63 -25.28
N PRO A 84 16.92 -11.37 -25.18
CA PRO A 84 16.54 -10.61 -26.36
C PRO A 84 17.70 -10.39 -27.33
N ASN A 85 17.35 -10.34 -28.61
CA ASN A 85 18.30 -9.95 -29.66
C ASN A 85 18.73 -8.47 -29.52
N GLN A 86 19.81 -8.10 -30.21
CA GLN A 86 20.34 -6.73 -30.15
C GLN A 86 19.33 -5.69 -30.65
N GLU A 87 18.55 -6.01 -31.68
CA GLU A 87 17.53 -5.10 -32.22
C GLU A 87 16.49 -4.71 -31.16
N TYR A 88 16.01 -5.67 -30.37
CA TYR A 88 15.09 -5.42 -29.26
C TYR A 88 15.76 -4.59 -28.17
N LYS A 89 17.00 -4.92 -27.80
CA LYS A 89 17.75 -4.17 -26.78
C LYS A 89 17.90 -2.70 -27.17
N THR A 90 18.30 -2.41 -28.41
CA THR A 90 18.43 -1.03 -28.90
C THR A 90 17.08 -0.30 -28.88
N LYS A 91 16.02 -0.91 -29.43
CA LYS A 91 14.67 -0.32 -29.40
C LYS A 91 14.17 -0.06 -27.98
N ALA A 92 14.45 -0.95 -27.04
CA ALA A 92 14.09 -0.78 -25.64
C ALA A 92 14.85 0.39 -24.99
N LEU A 93 16.15 0.55 -25.29
CA LEU A 93 16.96 1.68 -24.82
C LEU A 93 16.46 3.01 -25.42
N ASP A 94 16.19 3.05 -26.72
CA ASP A 94 15.69 4.25 -27.39
C ASP A 94 14.34 4.70 -26.82
N LEU A 95 13.42 3.75 -26.60
CA LEU A 95 12.13 4.02 -25.97
C LEU A 95 12.29 4.54 -24.54
N LYS A 96 13.20 3.96 -23.75
CA LYS A 96 13.49 4.44 -22.39
C LYS A 96 14.09 5.84 -22.40
N LEU A 97 15.04 6.12 -23.28
CA LEU A 97 15.65 7.44 -23.43
C LEU A 97 14.57 8.46 -23.78
N LYS A 98 13.69 8.12 -24.74
CA LYS A 98 12.58 8.98 -25.13
C LYS A 98 11.59 9.23 -23.98
N GLU A 99 11.23 8.20 -23.20
CA GLU A 99 10.38 8.36 -22.02
C GLU A 99 11.04 9.23 -20.95
N LYS A 100 12.35 9.07 -20.72
CA LYS A 100 13.13 9.85 -19.75
C LYS A 100 13.25 11.31 -20.17
N GLN A 101 13.53 11.54 -21.45
CA GLN A 101 13.55 12.87 -22.04
C GLN A 101 12.17 13.53 -21.94
N ALA A 102 11.09 12.84 -22.31
CA ALA A 102 9.74 13.38 -22.20
C ALA A 102 9.33 13.72 -20.76
N LYS A 103 9.79 12.95 -19.76
CA LYS A 103 9.58 13.29 -18.34
C LYS A 103 10.37 14.54 -17.93
N SER A 104 11.64 14.62 -18.32
CA SER A 104 12.49 15.78 -18.06
C SER A 104 11.91 17.05 -18.70
N ASP A 105 11.49 16.97 -19.96
CA ASP A 105 10.86 18.07 -20.69
C ASP A 105 9.53 18.48 -20.04
N ALA A 106 8.72 17.52 -19.58
CA ALA A 106 7.46 17.79 -18.90
C ALA A 106 7.68 18.45 -17.53
N GLU A 107 8.66 18.00 -16.75
CA GLU A 107 9.02 18.60 -15.46
C GLU A 107 9.59 20.02 -15.64
N TYR A 108 10.42 20.23 -16.66
CA TYR A 108 10.94 21.55 -17.01
C TYR A 108 9.81 22.51 -17.41
N LYS A 109 8.91 22.09 -18.30
CA LYS A 109 7.73 22.87 -18.70
C LYS A 109 6.82 23.17 -17.52
N ALA A 110 6.59 22.19 -16.64
CA ALA A 110 5.79 22.39 -15.43
C ALA A 110 6.41 23.42 -14.48
N LYS A 111 7.74 23.38 -14.28
CA LYS A 111 8.47 24.37 -13.47
C LYS A 111 8.39 25.77 -14.07
N LYS A 112 8.65 25.92 -15.38
CA LYS A 112 8.55 27.21 -16.06
C LYS A 112 7.13 27.77 -15.99
N ALA A 113 6.10 26.94 -16.22
CA ALA A 113 4.71 27.35 -16.08
C ALA A 113 4.34 27.74 -14.63
N GLU A 114 4.90 27.06 -13.62
CA GLU A 114 4.69 27.41 -12.21
C GLU A 114 5.36 28.74 -11.84
N GLU A 115 6.59 28.98 -12.31
CA GLU A 115 7.31 30.25 -12.14
C GLU A 115 6.57 31.41 -12.81
N GLU A 116 6.08 31.23 -14.03
CA GLU A 116 5.29 32.22 -14.75
C GLU A 116 3.98 32.51 -14.01
N ARG A 117 3.25 31.48 -13.57
CA ARG A 117 2.02 31.64 -12.76
C ARG A 117 2.30 32.40 -11.47
N LYS A 118 3.46 32.18 -10.82
CA LYS A 118 3.85 32.91 -9.61
C LYS A 118 4.15 34.37 -9.90
N LYS A 119 4.87 34.67 -10.99
CA LYS A 119 5.13 36.05 -11.44
C LYS A 119 3.82 36.80 -11.77
N GLN A 120 2.90 36.17 -12.50
CA GLN A 120 1.58 36.73 -12.82
C GLN A 120 0.73 36.97 -11.56
N ALA A 121 0.74 36.03 -10.61
CA ALA A 121 0.04 36.20 -9.34
C ALA A 121 0.61 37.36 -8.50
N GLU A 122 1.93 37.53 -8.45
CA GLU A 122 2.57 38.64 -7.76
C GLU A 122 2.28 39.99 -8.43
N ALA A 123 2.29 40.04 -9.76
CA ALA A 123 1.92 41.24 -10.53
C ALA A 123 0.45 41.63 -10.27
N ARG A 124 -0.48 40.65 -10.31
CA ARG A 124 -1.90 40.88 -10.00
C ARG A 124 -2.10 41.35 -8.56
N GLN A 125 -1.36 40.80 -7.59
CA GLN A 125 -1.40 41.27 -6.20
C GLN A 125 -0.91 42.71 -6.05
N LYS A 126 0.18 43.09 -6.74
CA LYS A 126 0.67 44.48 -6.75
C LYS A 126 -0.35 45.44 -7.37
N GLN A 127 -0.95 45.07 -8.50
CA GLN A 127 -2.00 45.87 -9.16
C GLN A 127 -3.24 46.03 -8.27
N LEU A 128 -3.72 44.96 -7.62
CA LEU A 128 -4.84 45.02 -6.69
C LEU A 128 -4.52 45.90 -5.46
N ALA A 129 -3.30 45.82 -4.93
CA ALA A 129 -2.87 46.67 -3.82
C ALA A 129 -2.78 48.15 -4.22
N GLU A 130 -2.32 48.45 -5.43
CA GLU A 130 -2.29 49.81 -5.97
C GLU A 130 -3.71 50.36 -6.22
N MET A 131 -4.61 49.55 -6.79
CA MET A 131 -6.01 49.93 -6.97
C MET A 131 -6.71 50.16 -5.62
N ARG A 132 -6.46 49.33 -4.61
CA ARG A 132 -6.99 49.55 -3.25
C ARG A 132 -6.50 50.86 -2.65
N LYS A 133 -5.20 51.18 -2.77
CA LYS A 133 -4.66 52.47 -2.31
C LYS A 133 -5.31 53.65 -3.03
N LYS A 134 -5.46 53.58 -4.36
CA LYS A 134 -6.15 54.63 -5.14
C LYS A 134 -7.62 54.78 -4.74
N ALA A 135 -8.33 53.68 -4.49
CA ALA A 135 -9.71 53.68 -4.03
C ALA A 135 -9.85 54.28 -2.62
N ASP A 136 -8.96 53.93 -1.68
CA ASP A 136 -8.94 54.48 -0.33
C ASP A 136 -8.64 56.00 -0.34
N ASP A 137 -7.69 56.44 -1.16
CA ASP A 137 -7.36 57.86 -1.32
C ASP A 137 -8.52 58.64 -1.98
N ALA A 138 -9.19 58.06 -2.96
CA ALA A 138 -10.40 58.65 -3.57
C ALA A 138 -11.55 58.72 -2.55
N ARG A 139 -11.75 57.68 -1.73
CA ARG A 139 -12.76 57.65 -0.67
C ARG A 139 -12.48 58.70 0.42
N LYS A 140 -11.21 58.89 0.81
CA LYS A 140 -10.82 59.95 1.75
C LYS A 140 -11.08 61.34 1.18
N LYS A 141 -10.73 61.59 -0.08
CA LYS A 141 -11.01 62.86 -0.76
C LYS A 141 -12.51 63.13 -0.85
N ALA A 142 -13.30 62.14 -1.24
CA ALA A 142 -14.76 62.25 -1.30
C ALA A 142 -15.38 62.50 0.09
N ALA A 143 -14.88 61.85 1.13
CA ALA A 143 -15.34 62.07 2.51
C ALA A 143 -15.00 63.49 3.03
N GLU A 144 -13.81 64.01 2.69
CA GLU A 144 -13.42 65.38 3.06
C GLU A 144 -14.23 66.43 2.30
N GLU A 145 -14.51 66.21 1.01
CA GLU A 145 -15.35 67.09 0.21
C GLU A 145 -16.81 67.06 0.69
N ALA A 146 -17.34 65.88 1.01
CA ALA A 146 -18.67 65.73 1.60
C ALA A 146 -18.78 66.43 2.97
N LYS A 147 -17.72 66.37 3.79
CA LYS A 147 -17.66 67.09 5.06
C LYS A 147 -17.67 68.61 4.85
N LYS A 148 -16.89 69.12 3.89
CA LYS A 148 -16.88 70.56 3.53
C LYS A 148 -18.24 71.03 2.99
N LYS A 149 -18.91 70.22 2.17
CA LYS A 149 -20.27 70.53 1.68
C LYS A 149 -21.29 70.55 2.81
N ARG A 150 -21.26 69.57 3.72
CA ARG A 150 -22.12 69.57 4.93
C ARG A 150 -21.88 70.76 5.86
N GLU A 151 -20.62 71.16 6.06
CA GLU A 151 -20.29 72.36 6.86
C GLU A 151 -20.73 73.67 6.17
N ALA A 152 -20.65 73.74 4.83
CA ALA A 152 -21.14 74.89 4.06
C ALA A 152 -22.68 74.97 4.07
N ASP A 153 -23.37 73.85 3.89
CA ASP A 153 -24.83 73.79 3.94
C ASP A 153 -25.38 74.11 5.33
N GLN A 154 -24.68 73.70 6.40
CA GLN A 154 -25.01 74.12 7.77
C GLN A 154 -24.89 75.62 7.95
N LYS A 155 -23.81 76.25 7.45
CA LYS A 155 -23.64 77.70 7.52
C LYS A 155 -24.71 78.45 6.73
N LYS A 156 -25.05 77.98 5.53
CA LYS A 156 -26.13 78.57 4.72
C LYS A 156 -27.48 78.44 5.39
N LYS A 157 -27.83 77.26 5.94
CA LYS A 157 -29.07 77.08 6.71
C LYS A 157 -29.12 77.97 7.95
N GLU A 158 -27.98 78.24 8.59
CA GLU A 158 -27.89 79.13 9.74
C GLU A 158 -28.04 80.63 9.35
N GLU A 159 -27.54 81.02 8.18
CA GLU A 159 -27.73 82.37 7.60
C GLU A 159 -29.15 82.60 7.09
N GLU A 160 -29.73 81.63 6.39
CA GLU A 160 -31.10 81.68 5.88
C GLU A 160 -32.13 81.75 7.02
N LYS A 161 -31.87 81.03 8.13
CA LYS A 161 -32.68 81.13 9.35
C LYS A 161 -32.60 82.53 9.98
N LYS A 162 -31.43 83.17 9.97
CA LYS A 162 -31.26 84.56 10.44
C LYS A 162 -31.94 85.57 9.52
N LYS A 163 -31.90 85.38 8.20
CA LYS A 163 -32.59 86.23 7.22
C LYS A 163 -34.12 86.10 7.31
N LYS A 164 -34.65 84.87 7.47
CA LYS A 164 -36.10 84.63 7.69
C LYS A 164 -36.62 85.25 9.00
N GLU A 165 -35.86 85.16 10.10
CA GLU A 165 -36.22 85.85 11.34
C GLU A 165 -36.20 87.38 11.21
N ALA A 166 -35.33 87.94 10.35
CA ALA A 166 -35.28 89.38 10.09
C ALA A 166 -36.43 89.85 9.17
N ALA A 167 -36.76 89.08 8.14
CA ALA A 167 -37.86 89.37 7.20
C ALA A 167 -39.23 89.26 7.87
N GLU A 168 -39.46 88.28 8.75
CA GLU A 168 -40.72 88.17 9.51
C GLU A 168 -40.92 89.34 10.47
N LYS A 169 -39.83 89.89 11.04
CA LYS A 169 -39.88 91.10 11.85
C LYS A 169 -40.24 92.34 11.03
N LYS A 170 -39.64 92.51 9.85
CA LYS A 170 -39.96 93.64 8.94
C LYS A 170 -41.36 93.56 8.34
N ALA A 171 -41.84 92.37 7.96
CA ALA A 171 -43.18 92.17 7.42
C ALA A 171 -44.28 92.49 8.46
N LYS A 172 -44.06 92.15 9.75
CA LYS A 172 -44.95 92.57 10.84
C LYS A 172 -44.98 94.08 11.02
N GLU A 173 -43.84 94.76 10.83
CA GLU A 173 -43.74 96.22 10.95
C GLU A 173 -44.43 96.97 9.78
N ILE A 174 -44.39 96.41 8.56
CA ILE A 174 -45.04 96.98 7.36
C ILE A 174 -46.56 96.74 7.36
N ALA A 175 -47.02 95.58 7.84
CA ALA A 175 -48.44 95.30 8.02
C ALA A 175 -49.10 96.24 9.05
N GLU A 176 -48.36 96.62 10.10
CA GLU A 176 -48.85 97.57 11.11
C GLU A 176 -48.93 99.01 10.58
N LYS A 177 -48.05 99.39 9.63
CA LYS A 177 -48.09 100.70 8.95
C LYS A 177 -49.22 100.79 7.91
N LYS A 178 -49.51 99.71 7.16
CA LYS A 178 -50.66 99.64 6.21
C LYS A 178 -52.05 99.70 6.89
N ALA A 179 -52.17 99.32 8.17
CA ALA A 179 -53.44 99.40 8.91
C ALA A 179 -53.85 100.83 9.33
N LYS A 180 -53.00 101.85 9.13
CA LYS A 180 -53.25 103.25 9.53
C LYS A 180 -53.54 104.24 8.39
N GLY A 181 -53.65 103.78 7.14
CA GLY A 181 -54.37 104.49 6.08
C GLY A 181 -53.80 105.84 5.64
N GLU A 182 -52.50 105.89 5.34
CA GLU A 182 -51.82 107.01 4.67
C GLU A 182 -51.32 106.52 3.29
N GLU A 183 -51.50 107.34 2.23
CA GLU A 183 -51.20 107.02 0.83
C GLU A 183 -49.74 106.64 0.62
N VAL A 184 -49.50 105.46 0.03
CA VAL A 184 -48.18 105.03 -0.41
C VAL A 184 -48.22 104.66 -1.89
N ASN A 185 -47.19 105.13 -2.58
CA ASN A 185 -47.02 105.31 -4.02
C ASN A 185 -46.80 103.97 -4.75
N GLU A 186 -47.71 103.63 -5.68
CA GLU A 186 -47.84 102.32 -6.33
C GLU A 186 -46.80 102.01 -7.43
N GLU A 187 -45.90 102.92 -7.79
CA GLU A 187 -44.87 102.68 -8.83
C GLU A 187 -43.42 102.62 -8.31
N GLU A 188 -43.14 102.96 -7.04
CA GLU A 188 -41.81 102.73 -6.41
C GLU A 188 -41.82 101.53 -5.45
N GLU A 189 -42.94 101.20 -4.79
CA GLU A 189 -43.00 100.01 -3.90
C GLU A 189 -43.25 98.68 -4.63
N ALA A 190 -43.64 98.70 -5.91
CA ALA A 190 -43.82 97.49 -6.73
C ALA A 190 -42.51 97.00 -7.37
N GLU A 191 -41.48 97.85 -7.41
CA GLU A 191 -40.12 97.50 -7.84
C GLU A 191 -39.29 97.03 -6.63
N GLU A 192 -39.42 97.68 -5.46
CA GLU A 192 -38.77 97.25 -4.20
C GLU A 192 -39.37 95.95 -3.61
N ALA A 193 -40.69 95.73 -3.75
CA ALA A 193 -41.32 94.46 -3.32
C ALA A 193 -41.10 93.31 -4.32
N LYS A 194 -40.74 93.58 -5.59
CA LYS A 194 -40.34 92.54 -6.55
C LYS A 194 -38.86 92.20 -6.47
N GLU A 195 -37.98 93.16 -6.18
CA GLU A 195 -36.56 92.88 -5.91
C GLU A 195 -36.37 92.15 -4.58
N GLU A 196 -37.06 92.50 -3.48
CA GLU A 196 -36.97 91.73 -2.22
C GLU A 196 -37.75 90.39 -2.23
N GLU A 197 -38.75 90.20 -3.10
CA GLU A 197 -39.45 88.91 -3.29
C GLU A 197 -38.71 87.97 -4.28
N GLU A 198 -37.94 88.49 -5.25
CA GLU A 198 -36.97 87.69 -6.03
C GLU A 198 -35.75 87.30 -5.18
N GLU A 199 -35.18 88.20 -4.36
CA GLU A 199 -34.00 87.89 -3.54
C GLU A 199 -34.33 86.92 -2.38
N ALA A 200 -35.59 86.90 -1.89
CA ALA A 200 -36.06 85.93 -0.89
C ALA A 200 -36.61 84.61 -1.48
N LYS A 201 -36.96 84.54 -2.77
CA LYS A 201 -37.38 83.30 -3.46
C LYS A 201 -36.26 82.61 -4.24
N GLU A 202 -35.18 83.31 -4.57
CA GLU A 202 -33.99 82.69 -5.15
C GLU A 202 -33.12 81.97 -4.10
N GLU A 203 -33.24 82.33 -2.81
CA GLU A 203 -32.50 81.70 -1.69
C GLU A 203 -33.37 80.83 -0.75
N ALA A 204 -34.67 80.62 -1.03
CA ALA A 204 -35.55 79.75 -0.23
C ALA A 204 -36.68 79.09 -1.04
N ALA A 205 -36.38 77.95 -1.69
CA ALA A 205 -37.39 76.95 -2.04
C ALA A 205 -36.93 75.55 -1.58
N PRO A 206 -37.84 74.73 -1.02
CA PRO A 206 -37.54 73.83 0.09
C PRO A 206 -37.34 72.36 -0.32
N MET A 207 -36.47 71.69 0.45
CA MET A 207 -36.58 70.26 0.74
C MET A 207 -37.95 70.01 1.41
N GLU A 208 -38.84 69.24 0.77
CA GLU A 208 -39.88 68.46 1.46
C GLU A 208 -40.43 67.34 0.54
N VAL A 209 -39.59 66.33 0.22
CA VAL A 209 -39.95 64.90 0.15
C VAL A 209 -38.66 64.10 0.43
N GLU A 210 -38.09 64.21 1.63
CA GLU A 210 -36.85 63.50 1.99
C GLU A 210 -36.88 62.94 3.42
N GLU A 211 -37.99 62.30 3.80
CA GLU A 211 -38.05 61.43 5.00
C GLU A 211 -38.34 59.96 4.66
N THR A 212 -38.38 59.57 3.38
CA THR A 212 -38.62 58.17 2.96
C THR A 212 -37.64 57.65 1.90
N LYS A 213 -36.53 58.36 1.64
CA LYS A 213 -35.56 57.97 0.60
C LYS A 213 -34.13 57.74 1.09
N GLU A 214 -33.78 58.14 2.31
CA GLU A 214 -32.45 57.85 2.89
C GLU A 214 -32.32 56.39 3.37
N GLU A 215 -33.37 55.76 3.93
CA GLU A 215 -33.30 54.33 4.30
C GLU A 215 -33.30 53.38 3.08
N LYS A 216 -33.86 53.80 1.93
CA LYS A 216 -33.92 52.94 0.74
C LYS A 216 -32.67 53.00 -0.14
N LYS A 217 -31.91 54.10 -0.10
CA LYS A 217 -30.72 54.27 -0.95
C LYS A 217 -29.43 53.74 -0.31
N GLU A 218 -29.38 53.63 1.02
CA GLU A 218 -28.27 52.99 1.74
C GLU A 218 -28.35 51.45 1.71
N GLU A 219 -29.54 50.89 1.46
CA GLU A 219 -29.75 49.46 1.20
C GLU A 219 -29.49 49.11 -0.29
N GLU A 220 -29.99 49.90 -1.25
CA GLU A 220 -29.74 49.69 -2.70
C GLU A 220 -28.26 49.86 -3.09
N THR A 221 -27.51 50.83 -2.52
CA THR A 221 -26.07 50.97 -2.82
C THR A 221 -25.19 49.92 -2.14
N LYS A 222 -25.71 49.20 -1.14
CA LYS A 222 -24.99 48.11 -0.45
C LYS A 222 -25.28 46.74 -1.07
N GLU A 223 -26.43 46.58 -1.73
CA GLU A 223 -26.72 45.47 -2.64
C GLU A 223 -26.04 45.63 -4.00
N GLU A 224 -26.03 46.82 -4.62
CA GLU A 224 -25.37 47.03 -5.92
C GLU A 224 -23.84 46.85 -5.85
N VAL A 225 -23.17 47.29 -4.77
CA VAL A 225 -21.70 47.07 -4.62
C VAL A 225 -21.38 45.60 -4.35
N LYS A 226 -22.32 44.82 -3.81
CA LYS A 226 -22.15 43.39 -3.51
C LYS A 226 -22.48 42.51 -4.72
N GLU A 227 -23.48 42.89 -5.52
CA GLU A 227 -23.79 42.24 -6.80
C GLU A 227 -22.75 42.58 -7.88
N GLU A 228 -22.11 43.77 -7.85
CA GLU A 228 -21.02 44.11 -8.78
C GLU A 228 -19.67 43.48 -8.36
N GLU A 229 -19.44 43.20 -7.06
CA GLU A 229 -18.34 42.35 -6.60
C GLU A 229 -18.56 40.86 -6.95
N GLU A 230 -19.79 40.33 -6.84
CA GLU A 230 -20.10 38.94 -7.21
C GLU A 230 -20.13 38.72 -8.75
N LYS A 231 -20.64 39.66 -9.55
CA LYS A 231 -20.64 39.54 -11.03
C LYS A 231 -19.25 39.69 -11.65
N LYS A 232 -18.32 40.43 -11.02
CA LYS A 232 -16.91 40.51 -11.49
C LYS A 232 -16.06 39.29 -11.13
N ASP A 233 -16.46 38.47 -10.16
CA ASP A 233 -15.76 37.22 -9.83
C ASP A 233 -16.22 36.04 -10.71
N GLU A 234 -17.42 36.12 -11.31
CA GLU A 234 -17.98 35.03 -12.13
C GLU A 234 -17.66 35.13 -13.64
N GLU A 235 -17.29 36.31 -14.16
CA GLU A 235 -17.07 36.54 -15.60
C GLU A 235 -15.61 36.34 -16.08
N MET A 236 -14.75 35.69 -15.28
CA MET A 236 -13.42 35.24 -15.73
C MET A 236 -13.32 33.71 -15.76
N LYS A 237 -13.94 33.11 -16.78
CA LYS A 237 -13.49 31.88 -17.43
C LYS A 237 -13.40 32.07 -18.95
N PRO A 238 -12.45 31.41 -19.62
CA PRO A 238 -11.93 31.87 -20.91
C PRO A 238 -12.81 31.40 -22.06
N ALA A 239 -13.05 32.29 -23.02
CA ALA A 239 -13.46 31.93 -24.37
C ALA A 239 -12.70 32.81 -25.38
N GLU A 240 -12.09 32.13 -26.34
CA GLU A 240 -11.28 32.65 -27.44
C GLU A 240 -12.04 33.61 -28.38
N GLU A 241 -11.31 34.65 -28.81
CA GLU A 241 -11.13 35.13 -30.20
C GLU A 241 -12.34 35.70 -31.00
N GLU A 242 -12.38 37.04 -31.19
CA GLU A 242 -12.18 37.73 -32.48
C GLU A 242 -12.28 39.27 -32.31
N GLY A 243 -11.46 40.02 -33.07
CA GLY A 243 -10.96 41.34 -32.68
C GLY A 243 -11.63 42.61 -33.24
N LYS A 244 -11.24 43.77 -32.69
CA LYS A 244 -10.74 44.97 -33.41
C LYS A 244 -10.34 46.14 -32.47
N GLU A 245 -9.06 46.49 -32.58
CA GLU A 245 -8.36 47.80 -32.56
C GLU A 245 -8.67 48.98 -31.60
N SER A 246 -7.55 49.66 -31.28
CA SER A 246 -7.29 51.00 -30.70
C SER A 246 -7.18 51.07 -29.17
N GLU A 247 -6.20 51.70 -28.53
CA GLU A 247 -5.01 52.45 -28.97
C GLU A 247 -4.03 52.57 -27.77
N GLU A 248 -2.73 52.53 -28.07
CA GLU A 248 -1.50 52.72 -27.29
C GLU A 248 -1.51 53.32 -25.85
N LYS A 249 -0.75 52.69 -24.93
CA LYS A 249 0.60 53.20 -24.55
C LYS A 249 1.41 52.32 -23.56
N LYS A 250 2.69 52.18 -23.95
CA LYS A 250 3.94 51.88 -23.23
C LYS A 250 4.28 50.41 -22.92
N ASP A 251 4.88 49.80 -23.95
CA ASP A 251 5.89 48.75 -23.85
C ASP A 251 7.06 49.16 -22.95
N GLU A 252 7.26 48.42 -21.86
CA GLU A 252 8.62 48.06 -21.42
C GLU A 252 8.92 46.71 -22.08
N PRO A 253 10.09 46.53 -22.72
CA PRO A 253 10.43 45.25 -23.31
C PRO A 253 10.60 44.26 -22.17
N VAL A 254 9.70 43.29 -22.08
CA VAL A 254 10.02 42.03 -21.41
C VAL A 254 11.18 41.46 -22.21
N GLU A 255 12.37 41.52 -21.64
CA GLU A 255 13.51 40.74 -22.10
C GLU A 255 13.03 39.29 -22.16
N GLU A 256 12.76 38.77 -23.37
CA GLU A 256 12.60 37.35 -23.59
C GLU A 256 13.89 36.70 -23.06
N GLU A 257 13.82 36.12 -21.86
CA GLU A 257 14.89 35.26 -21.38
C GLU A 257 15.14 34.22 -22.49
N PRO A 258 16.39 34.07 -22.94
CA PRO A 258 16.71 33.18 -24.04
C PRO A 258 16.18 31.77 -23.72
N ASP A 259 15.51 31.15 -24.70
CA ASP A 259 15.08 29.75 -24.67
C ASP A 259 16.26 28.87 -24.20
N GLU A 260 16.33 28.61 -22.89
CA GLU A 260 17.35 27.74 -22.34
C GLU A 260 17.11 26.35 -22.93
N PRO A 261 18.12 25.73 -23.56
CA PRO A 261 17.95 24.46 -24.23
C PRO A 261 17.47 23.40 -23.23
N MET A 262 16.41 22.67 -23.60
CA MET A 262 15.81 21.64 -22.74
C MET A 262 16.88 20.66 -22.23
N PRO A 263 16.79 20.22 -20.97
CA PRO A 263 17.79 19.34 -20.36
C PRO A 263 17.86 17.99 -21.09
N GLN A 264 18.97 17.72 -21.78
CA GLN A 264 19.21 16.46 -22.48
C GLN A 264 19.61 15.36 -21.48
N VAL A 265 18.90 14.23 -21.49
CA VAL A 265 19.10 13.16 -20.51
C VAL A 265 19.75 11.92 -21.12
N GLU A 266 20.79 11.41 -20.47
CA GLU A 266 21.42 10.15 -20.83
C GLU A 266 20.95 8.99 -19.93
N LEU A 267 20.99 7.77 -20.47
CA LEU A 267 20.73 6.54 -19.71
C LEU A 267 21.97 6.12 -18.94
N SER A 268 21.81 5.84 -17.65
CA SER A 268 22.89 5.31 -16.80
C SER A 268 23.27 3.88 -17.19
N GLU A 269 24.46 3.42 -16.78
CA GLU A 269 24.92 2.06 -17.06
C GLU A 269 24.00 0.98 -16.47
N GLU A 270 23.37 1.27 -15.33
CA GLU A 270 22.39 0.37 -14.69
C GLU A 270 21.08 0.31 -15.47
N GLU A 271 20.59 1.45 -15.97
CA GLU A 271 19.37 1.53 -16.80
C GLU A 271 19.53 0.79 -18.12
N ARG A 272 20.77 0.77 -18.66
CA ARG A 272 21.12 0.07 -19.90
C ARG A 272 21.10 -1.46 -19.76
N LYS A 273 21.30 -2.00 -18.55
CA LYS A 273 21.28 -3.46 -18.29
C LYS A 273 19.86 -4.03 -18.18
N ILE A 274 18.86 -3.18 -17.95
CA ILE A 274 17.47 -3.60 -17.80
C ILE A 274 16.84 -3.79 -19.19
N ASN A 275 16.65 -5.02 -19.65
CA ASN A 275 16.08 -5.29 -20.98
C ASN A 275 14.55 -5.15 -21.04
N PHE A 276 13.86 -5.27 -19.90
CA PHE A 276 12.40 -5.29 -19.83
C PHE A 276 11.89 -4.23 -18.86
N LYS A 277 10.85 -3.50 -19.27
CA LYS A 277 10.17 -2.55 -18.37
C LYS A 277 9.31 -3.35 -17.38
N PRO A 278 9.41 -3.08 -16.07
CA PRO A 278 8.50 -3.68 -15.09
C PRO A 278 7.05 -3.32 -15.46
N PRO A 279 6.16 -4.31 -15.62
CA PRO A 279 4.78 -4.03 -15.98
C PRO A 279 4.03 -3.40 -14.80
N VAL A 280 3.13 -2.47 -15.10
CA VAL A 280 2.22 -1.89 -14.08
C VAL A 280 1.16 -2.92 -13.65
N VAL A 281 0.71 -3.73 -14.62
CA VAL A 281 -0.23 -4.83 -14.42
C VAL A 281 0.41 -6.08 -15.00
N ASN A 282 0.49 -7.15 -14.20
CA ASN A 282 1.08 -8.42 -14.65
C ASN A 282 0.28 -9.02 -15.81
N ASP A 283 0.98 -9.70 -16.72
CA ASP A 283 0.30 -10.34 -17.85
C ASP A 283 -0.59 -11.50 -17.40
N ILE A 284 -0.13 -12.32 -16.46
CA ILE A 284 -0.92 -13.37 -15.80
C ILE A 284 -1.08 -13.00 -14.32
N SER A 285 -2.28 -13.17 -13.76
CA SER A 285 -2.49 -12.97 -12.32
C SER A 285 -1.66 -13.95 -11.50
N GLN A 286 -1.20 -13.56 -10.31
CA GLN A 286 -0.33 -14.41 -9.48
C GLN A 286 -0.99 -15.76 -9.13
N GLN A 287 -2.31 -15.76 -8.91
CA GLN A 287 -3.09 -16.97 -8.66
C GLN A 287 -3.08 -17.91 -9.88
N MET A 288 -3.30 -17.37 -11.08
CA MET A 288 -3.30 -18.17 -12.30
C MET A 288 -1.89 -18.62 -12.68
N LEU A 289 -0.88 -17.79 -12.44
CA LEU A 289 0.51 -18.14 -12.63
C LEU A 289 0.87 -19.34 -11.76
N SER A 290 0.58 -19.27 -10.45
CA SER A 290 0.91 -20.30 -9.44
C SER A 290 0.29 -21.67 -9.71
N SER A 291 -0.83 -21.72 -10.41
CA SER A 291 -1.52 -22.95 -10.85
C SER A 291 -1.21 -23.34 -12.30
N SER A 292 -0.62 -22.40 -13.03
CA SER A 292 -0.18 -22.43 -14.42
C SER A 292 1.12 -23.16 -14.71
N PHE A 293 2.13 -22.62 -14.04
CA PHE A 293 3.46 -22.46 -14.59
C PHE A 293 4.19 -23.80 -14.81
N HIS A 294 3.84 -24.81 -14.02
CA HIS A 294 4.37 -26.16 -14.13
C HIS A 294 3.95 -26.88 -15.43
N GLN A 295 2.95 -26.36 -16.15
CA GLN A 295 2.53 -26.86 -17.46
C GLN A 295 3.17 -26.08 -18.63
N PHE A 296 3.97 -25.05 -18.35
CA PHE A 296 4.51 -24.19 -19.39
C PHE A 296 5.59 -24.89 -20.21
N CYS A 297 5.43 -24.84 -21.52
CA CYS A 297 6.32 -25.45 -22.50
C CYS A 297 6.34 -24.61 -23.78
N ILE A 298 7.42 -24.76 -24.56
CA ILE A 298 7.49 -24.18 -25.90
C ILE A 298 6.70 -25.03 -26.90
N PRO A 299 6.24 -24.45 -28.02
CA PRO A 299 5.57 -25.19 -29.09
C PRO A 299 6.46 -26.30 -29.68
N GLU A 300 5.88 -27.47 -29.88
CA GLU A 300 6.50 -28.61 -30.56
C GLU A 300 5.81 -28.90 -31.91
N LYS A 301 6.52 -29.55 -32.84
CA LYS A 301 6.03 -29.81 -34.21
C LYS A 301 4.84 -30.77 -34.24
N ASP A 302 4.71 -31.65 -33.25
CA ASP A 302 3.62 -32.62 -33.10
C ASP A 302 2.28 -31.98 -32.72
N GLU A 303 2.26 -30.68 -32.38
CA GLU A 303 1.04 -29.96 -32.00
C GLU A 303 0.18 -29.54 -33.19
N GLY A 304 0.70 -29.60 -34.43
CA GLY A 304 -0.02 -29.23 -35.65
C GLY A 304 0.27 -27.80 -36.15
N PHE A 305 1.47 -27.28 -35.88
CA PHE A 305 1.99 -26.05 -36.49
C PHE A 305 2.60 -26.33 -37.86
N ASP A 306 2.36 -25.46 -38.85
CA ASP A 306 3.01 -25.53 -40.16
C ASP A 306 4.46 -25.03 -40.12
N SER A 307 4.76 -24.09 -39.21
CA SER A 307 6.13 -23.61 -38.97
C SER A 307 6.29 -23.04 -37.56
N ILE A 308 7.48 -23.24 -37.00
CA ILE A 308 7.88 -22.68 -35.70
C ILE A 308 9.09 -21.78 -35.97
N LYS A 309 9.00 -20.52 -35.55
CA LYS A 309 10.02 -19.49 -35.77
C LYS A 309 10.53 -19.00 -34.42
N PHE A 310 11.83 -19.04 -34.23
CA PHE A 310 12.49 -18.57 -33.03
C PHE A 310 13.07 -17.16 -33.27
N ALA A 311 12.59 -16.18 -32.51
CA ALA A 311 12.92 -14.77 -32.75
C ALA A 311 14.13 -14.26 -31.94
N TRP A 312 14.39 -14.84 -30.76
CA TRP A 312 15.44 -14.41 -29.84
C TRP A 312 16.56 -15.44 -29.75
N GLN A 313 16.33 -16.52 -29.01
CA GLN A 313 17.25 -17.66 -28.94
C GLN A 313 16.73 -18.81 -29.80
N ALA A 314 17.63 -19.69 -30.23
CA ALA A 314 17.27 -20.93 -30.91
C ALA A 314 16.51 -21.88 -29.97
N GLU A 315 15.94 -22.95 -30.54
CA GLU A 315 15.06 -23.92 -29.86
C GLU A 315 15.59 -24.39 -28.50
N ASP A 316 16.83 -24.89 -28.47
CA ASP A 316 17.43 -25.41 -27.23
C ASP A 316 17.65 -24.31 -26.19
N GLY A 317 18.06 -23.11 -26.62
CA GLY A 317 18.25 -21.95 -25.75
C GLY A 317 16.93 -21.48 -25.13
N SER A 318 15.88 -21.35 -25.94
CA SER A 318 14.54 -21.00 -25.45
C SER A 318 13.96 -22.07 -24.51
N LYS A 319 14.17 -23.36 -24.81
CA LYS A 319 13.73 -24.48 -23.96
C LYS A 319 14.45 -24.48 -22.62
N ALA A 320 15.77 -24.32 -22.63
CA ALA A 320 16.58 -24.24 -21.42
C ALA A 320 16.21 -23.02 -20.57
N TYR A 321 15.97 -21.86 -21.19
CA TYR A 321 15.54 -20.65 -20.50
C TYR A 321 14.19 -20.86 -19.79
N LEU A 322 13.19 -21.38 -20.51
CA LEU A 322 11.87 -21.63 -19.91
C LEU A 322 11.95 -22.68 -18.81
N LYS A 323 12.70 -23.77 -19.01
CA LYS A 323 12.90 -24.79 -17.97
C LYS A 323 13.54 -24.21 -16.71
N LYS A 324 14.59 -23.40 -16.87
CA LYS A 324 15.23 -22.71 -15.74
C LYS A 324 14.24 -21.81 -14.99
N TRP A 325 13.43 -21.05 -15.72
CA TRP A 325 12.40 -20.20 -15.13
C TRP A 325 11.32 -21.02 -14.41
N VAL A 326 10.82 -22.12 -15.00
CA VAL A 326 9.83 -23.00 -14.37
C VAL A 326 10.40 -23.61 -13.08
N LEU A 327 11.67 -24.08 -13.10
CA LEU A 327 12.35 -24.62 -11.92
C LEU A 327 12.50 -23.57 -10.81
N ASP A 328 12.87 -22.34 -11.17
CA ASP A 328 12.95 -21.22 -10.23
C ASP A 328 11.58 -20.93 -9.61
N GLN A 329 10.53 -20.82 -10.44
CA GLN A 329 9.15 -20.66 -9.97
C GLN A 329 8.69 -21.83 -9.10
N LYS A 330 9.08 -23.08 -9.41
CA LYS A 330 8.74 -24.26 -8.58
C LYS A 330 9.31 -24.15 -7.17
N ARG A 331 10.50 -23.53 -7.03
CA ARG A 331 11.19 -23.30 -5.74
C ARG A 331 10.60 -22.12 -4.98
N THR A 332 10.30 -21.02 -5.68
CA THR A 332 9.85 -19.76 -5.06
C THR A 332 8.35 -19.66 -4.88
N THR A 333 7.55 -20.52 -5.53
CA THR A 333 6.09 -20.52 -5.42
C THR A 333 5.62 -21.49 -4.35
N ARG A 334 4.76 -20.99 -3.47
CA ARG A 334 4.19 -21.75 -2.35
C ARG A 334 3.07 -22.68 -2.83
N LEU A 335 3.00 -23.88 -2.24
CA LEU A 335 1.95 -24.86 -2.46
C LEU A 335 0.86 -24.73 -1.39
N ASP A 336 -0.15 -23.94 -1.71
CA ASP A 336 -1.22 -23.60 -0.78
C ASP A 336 -2.17 -24.77 -0.49
N SER A 337 -2.31 -25.71 -1.43
CA SER A 337 -3.17 -26.90 -1.29
C SER A 337 -2.50 -28.07 -0.58
N LEU A 338 -1.17 -28.11 -0.47
CA LEU A 338 -0.42 -29.26 0.09
C LEU A 338 -0.84 -29.58 1.53
N GLN A 339 -1.24 -30.81 1.84
CA GLN A 339 -1.58 -31.19 3.22
C GLN A 339 -0.59 -32.23 3.75
N PRO A 340 -0.32 -32.25 5.07
CA PRO A 340 0.53 -33.27 5.66
C PRO A 340 -0.09 -34.65 5.47
N SER A 341 0.68 -35.56 4.88
CA SER A 341 0.26 -36.95 4.67
C SER A 341 0.09 -37.72 5.98
N GLU A 342 -0.53 -38.90 5.86
CA GLU A 342 -0.61 -39.87 6.95
C GLU A 342 0.77 -40.39 7.36
N TRP A 343 1.70 -40.50 6.41
CA TRP A 343 3.10 -40.86 6.68
C TRP A 343 3.75 -39.88 7.66
N PHE A 344 3.63 -38.58 7.40
CA PHE A 344 4.14 -37.54 8.29
C PHE A 344 3.52 -37.62 9.69
N LYS A 345 2.19 -37.74 9.75
CA LYS A 345 1.45 -37.79 11.02
C LYS A 345 1.88 -38.97 11.87
N THR A 346 2.08 -40.13 11.24
CA THR A 346 2.53 -41.36 11.92
C THR A 346 3.94 -41.17 12.48
N LYS A 347 4.89 -40.71 11.66
CA LYS A 347 6.28 -40.45 12.09
C LYS A 347 6.39 -39.41 13.20
N GLN A 348 5.58 -38.35 13.11
CA GLN A 348 5.55 -37.33 14.15
C GLN A 348 4.96 -37.86 15.47
N ALA A 349 3.94 -38.72 15.41
CA ALA A 349 3.35 -39.34 16.59
C ALA A 349 4.33 -40.32 17.27
N GLU A 350 5.04 -41.15 16.48
CA GLU A 350 6.11 -42.04 16.95
C GLU A 350 7.18 -41.27 17.72
N PHE A 351 7.68 -40.17 17.14
CA PHE A 351 8.68 -39.31 17.79
C PHE A 351 8.15 -38.64 19.05
N THR A 352 6.91 -38.12 19.01
CA THR A 352 6.32 -37.44 20.17
C THR A 352 6.22 -38.39 21.37
N LYS A 353 5.77 -39.63 21.13
CA LYS A 353 5.72 -40.67 22.16
C LYS A 353 7.11 -41.04 22.67
N ALA A 354 8.08 -41.25 21.78
CA ALA A 354 9.45 -41.57 22.17
C ALA A 354 10.06 -40.45 23.05
N MET A 355 9.83 -39.19 22.68
CA MET A 355 10.29 -38.02 23.45
C MET A 355 9.66 -37.94 24.85
N GLU A 356 8.37 -38.25 24.98
CA GLU A 356 7.70 -38.32 26.28
C GLU A 356 8.30 -39.45 27.14
N ASP A 357 8.47 -40.64 26.57
CA ASP A 357 9.08 -41.79 27.25
C ASP A 357 10.50 -41.49 27.73
N TRP A 358 11.33 -40.83 26.90
CA TRP A 358 12.69 -40.43 27.29
C TRP A 358 12.69 -39.39 28.41
N LYS A 359 11.81 -38.38 28.36
CA LYS A 359 11.69 -37.39 29.44
C LYS A 359 11.23 -38.03 30.76
N VAL A 360 10.29 -38.98 30.71
CA VAL A 360 9.87 -39.76 31.89
C VAL A 360 11.04 -40.56 32.45
N LYS A 361 11.81 -41.27 31.62
CA LYS A 361 13.01 -41.98 32.07
C LYS A 361 14.06 -41.05 32.67
N GLN A 362 14.27 -39.88 32.07
CA GLN A 362 15.21 -38.88 32.58
C GLN A 362 14.80 -38.37 33.96
N THR A 363 13.53 -38.01 34.14
CA THR A 363 12.99 -37.54 35.43
C THR A 363 13.08 -38.64 36.49
N ALA A 364 12.70 -39.87 36.16
CA ALA A 364 12.82 -41.01 37.08
C ALA A 364 14.28 -41.28 37.51
N PHE A 365 15.25 -41.16 36.59
CA PHE A 365 16.67 -41.28 36.90
C PHE A 365 17.14 -40.14 37.82
N LYS A 366 16.80 -38.88 37.49
CA LYS A 366 17.15 -37.71 38.32
C LYS A 366 16.58 -37.83 39.74
N SER A 367 15.35 -38.33 39.91
CA SER A 367 14.76 -38.60 41.22
C SER A 367 15.49 -39.69 42.01
N LYS A 368 15.99 -40.75 41.35
CA LYS A 368 16.78 -41.83 41.98
C LYS A 368 18.19 -41.37 42.35
N LYS A 369 18.86 -40.61 41.48
CA LYS A 369 20.23 -40.09 41.71
C LYS A 369 20.28 -39.13 42.91
N GLY A 370 19.21 -38.37 43.16
CA GLY A 370 19.07 -37.54 44.36
C GLY A 370 18.97 -38.31 45.69
N GLN A 371 18.69 -39.62 45.66
CA GLN A 371 18.54 -40.47 46.84
C GLN A 371 19.77 -41.36 47.12
N GLN A 372 20.76 -41.41 46.23
CA GLN A 372 21.99 -42.22 46.37
C GLN A 372 23.23 -41.31 46.60
N LYS A 373 24.07 -41.67 47.58
CA LYS A 373 25.40 -41.05 47.79
C LYS A 373 26.25 -41.19 46.52
N LYS A 374 26.88 -40.08 46.10
CA LYS A 374 27.72 -39.95 44.88
C LYS A 374 28.62 -41.18 44.64
N PRO A 375 28.65 -41.75 43.41
CA PRO A 375 29.74 -42.61 43.01
C PRO A 375 31.04 -41.80 42.85
N THR A 376 32.18 -42.49 42.93
CA THR A 376 33.54 -41.95 42.82
C THR A 376 33.87 -41.45 41.42
N LYS A 377 34.68 -40.39 41.35
CA LYS A 377 35.11 -39.63 40.15
C LYS A 377 35.63 -40.48 38.99
N ASP A 378 36.26 -41.62 39.28
CA ASP A 378 36.96 -42.45 38.28
C ASP A 378 36.05 -43.19 37.29
N VAL A 379 34.73 -43.25 37.54
CA VAL A 379 33.76 -43.92 36.66
C VAL A 379 33.13 -42.93 35.66
N ASP A 380 33.04 -41.65 36.02
CA ASP A 380 32.41 -40.62 35.19
C ASP A 380 33.26 -40.28 33.95
N GLU A 381 34.59 -40.45 34.01
CA GLU A 381 35.49 -40.21 32.88
C GLU A 381 35.41 -41.34 31.82
N ALA A 382 35.34 -42.61 32.23
CA ALA A 382 35.26 -43.74 31.29
C ALA A 382 33.94 -43.80 30.49
N ALA A 383 32.84 -43.26 31.04
CA ALA A 383 31.55 -43.16 30.34
C ALA A 383 31.50 -41.97 29.34
N GLN A 384 32.38 -40.98 29.51
CA GLN A 384 32.50 -39.82 28.62
C GLN A 384 33.35 -40.11 27.37
N ASP A 385 34.23 -41.11 27.43
CA ASP A 385 35.09 -41.55 26.32
C ASP A 385 34.46 -42.65 25.42
N ALA A 386 33.30 -43.20 25.82
CA ALA A 386 32.59 -44.18 25.00
C ALA A 386 31.99 -43.53 23.75
N ASP A 387 32.21 -44.16 22.59
CA ASP A 387 31.63 -43.75 21.30
C ASP A 387 30.09 -43.78 21.36
N ILE A 388 29.49 -42.60 21.30
CA ILE A 388 28.05 -42.35 21.45
C ILE A 388 27.23 -43.12 20.41
N PHE A 389 27.76 -43.30 19.20
CA PHE A 389 27.04 -43.96 18.12
C PHE A 389 27.06 -45.47 18.22
N SER A 390 28.00 -46.04 18.98
CA SER A 390 28.09 -47.49 19.24
C SER A 390 27.10 -47.98 20.31
N VAL A 391 26.46 -47.07 21.06
CA VAL A 391 25.51 -47.38 22.13
C VAL A 391 24.24 -48.03 21.58
N LYS A 392 23.98 -49.28 21.99
CA LYS A 392 22.82 -50.08 21.56
C LYS A 392 21.50 -49.61 22.16
N ASP A 393 21.47 -49.30 23.45
CA ASP A 393 20.29 -48.77 24.15
C ASP A 393 20.61 -47.40 24.75
N ILE A 394 20.00 -46.34 24.21
CA ILE A 394 20.17 -44.97 24.71
C ILE A 394 19.52 -44.74 26.08
N CYS A 395 18.65 -45.66 26.52
CA CYS A 395 17.97 -45.57 27.81
C CYS A 395 18.76 -46.18 28.97
N ASP A 396 19.80 -46.98 28.67
CA ASP A 396 20.71 -47.57 29.67
C ASP A 396 22.10 -47.77 29.05
N ILE A 397 23.00 -46.82 29.32
CA ILE A 397 24.41 -46.90 28.92
C ILE A 397 25.26 -47.64 29.97
N GLY A 398 24.63 -48.20 31.00
CA GLY A 398 25.25 -48.84 32.15
C GLY A 398 24.70 -48.28 33.46
N ARG A 399 24.48 -49.18 34.44
CA ARG A 399 23.98 -48.85 35.79
C ARG A 399 22.62 -48.12 35.78
N GLY A 400 21.82 -48.26 34.72
CA GLY A 400 20.51 -47.61 34.58
C GLY A 400 20.60 -46.12 34.29
N GLU A 401 21.76 -45.61 33.87
CA GLU A 401 21.93 -44.23 33.42
C GLU A 401 21.53 -44.10 31.94
N PRO A 402 20.58 -43.24 31.57
CA PRO A 402 20.29 -42.97 30.17
C PRO A 402 21.34 -42.05 29.56
N LEU A 403 21.58 -42.15 28.25
CA LEU A 403 22.51 -41.30 27.50
C LEU A 403 22.19 -39.80 27.66
N PHE A 404 20.90 -39.47 27.74
CA PHE A 404 20.36 -38.13 27.92
C PHE A 404 20.18 -37.73 29.41
N ALA A 405 20.82 -38.44 30.36
CA ALA A 405 20.72 -38.13 31.79
C ALA A 405 21.01 -36.66 32.11
N SER A 406 22.02 -36.09 31.45
CA SER A 406 22.49 -34.71 31.64
C SER A 406 21.79 -33.69 30.74
N PHE A 407 20.79 -34.07 29.95
CA PHE A 407 20.09 -33.11 29.08
C PHE A 407 19.35 -32.05 29.91
N GLU A 408 19.50 -30.81 29.47
CA GLU A 408 18.70 -29.69 29.93
C GLU A 408 17.55 -29.39 28.96
N LEU A 409 16.77 -28.35 29.26
CA LEU A 409 15.64 -27.93 28.42
C LEU A 409 16.13 -27.56 27.02
N GLU A 410 17.27 -26.88 26.94
CA GLU A 410 17.97 -26.47 25.73
C GLU A 410 18.31 -27.68 24.85
N ASP A 411 18.79 -28.78 25.44
CA ASP A 411 19.16 -29.98 24.69
C ASP A 411 17.93 -30.71 24.15
N TRP A 412 16.85 -30.79 24.93
CA TRP A 412 15.58 -31.32 24.45
C TRP A 412 14.97 -30.46 23.33
N ALA A 413 15.08 -29.14 23.45
CA ALA A 413 14.59 -28.22 22.43
C ALA A 413 15.36 -28.38 21.11
N LEU A 414 16.68 -28.51 21.18
CA LEU A 414 17.54 -28.72 20.01
C LEU A 414 17.37 -30.12 19.38
N THR A 415 17.17 -31.17 20.19
CA THR A 415 16.80 -32.51 19.68
C THR A 415 15.48 -32.46 18.91
N THR A 416 14.49 -31.77 19.49
CA THR A 416 13.17 -31.59 18.85
C THR A 416 13.30 -30.82 17.55
N LEU A 417 14.07 -29.72 17.55
CA LEU A 417 14.27 -28.89 16.35
C LEU A 417 14.93 -29.68 15.21
N ARG A 418 15.97 -30.49 15.49
CA ARG A 418 16.63 -31.34 14.50
C ARG A 418 15.65 -32.31 13.85
N HIS A 419 14.91 -33.05 14.68
CA HIS A 419 13.93 -34.01 14.19
C HIS A 419 12.81 -33.32 13.39
N GLU A 420 12.24 -32.23 13.91
CA GLU A 420 11.15 -31.52 13.24
C GLU A 420 11.57 -30.98 11.87
N LEU A 421 12.76 -30.37 11.75
CA LEU A 421 13.23 -29.85 10.47
C LEU A 421 13.59 -30.96 9.47
N HIS A 422 14.21 -32.05 9.94
CA HIS A 422 14.52 -33.20 9.11
C HIS A 422 13.23 -33.88 8.60
N LEU A 423 12.29 -34.17 9.50
CA LEU A 423 11.02 -34.79 9.14
C LEU A 423 10.17 -33.88 8.24
N LEU A 424 10.17 -32.56 8.46
CA LEU A 424 9.47 -31.62 7.58
C LEU A 424 10.01 -31.66 6.15
N GLN A 425 11.34 -31.73 5.99
CA GLN A 425 11.98 -31.78 4.69
C GLN A 425 11.69 -33.10 3.98
N ALA A 426 11.77 -34.23 4.68
CA ALA A 426 11.43 -35.55 4.14
C ALA A 426 9.94 -35.66 3.79
N ALA A 427 9.05 -35.18 4.67
CA ALA A 427 7.62 -35.16 4.45
C ALA A 427 7.24 -34.26 3.27
N PHE A 428 7.88 -33.10 3.13
CA PHE A 428 7.62 -32.24 1.98
C PHE A 428 7.99 -32.92 0.67
N LYS A 429 9.15 -33.61 0.58
CA LYS A 429 9.52 -34.39 -0.60
C LYS A 429 8.50 -35.47 -0.91
N HIS A 430 8.10 -36.22 0.11
CA HIS A 430 7.11 -37.29 0.00
C HIS A 430 5.74 -36.77 -0.47
N ASP A 431 5.25 -35.67 0.12
CA ASP A 431 3.90 -35.16 -0.11
C ASP A 431 3.79 -34.36 -1.42
N VAL A 432 4.88 -33.73 -1.86
CA VAL A 432 4.92 -33.01 -3.14
C VAL A 432 5.07 -33.97 -4.32
N ASN A 433 5.79 -35.08 -4.14
CA ASN A 433 5.99 -36.12 -5.16
C ASN A 433 6.46 -35.56 -6.53
N ASP A 434 7.37 -34.57 -6.50
CA ASP A 434 7.99 -33.95 -7.68
C ASP A 434 9.51 -33.91 -7.46
N GLU A 435 10.25 -34.68 -8.26
CA GLU A 435 11.72 -34.75 -8.18
C GLU A 435 12.40 -33.40 -8.41
N GLU A 436 11.77 -32.49 -9.17
CA GLU A 436 12.30 -31.15 -9.43
C GLU A 436 12.14 -30.20 -8.22
N ARG A 437 11.35 -30.60 -7.21
CA ARG A 437 11.19 -29.89 -5.93
C ARG A 437 11.97 -30.60 -4.83
N GLU A 438 13.27 -30.35 -4.85
CA GLU A 438 14.24 -30.95 -3.92
C GLU A 438 14.04 -30.56 -2.43
N GLY A 439 13.28 -29.50 -2.13
CA GLY A 439 13.03 -29.09 -0.75
C GLY A 439 12.26 -27.78 -0.60
N ILE A 440 12.31 -27.22 0.60
CA ILE A 440 11.54 -26.02 0.98
C ILE A 440 12.42 -24.76 0.89
N HIS A 441 12.01 -23.76 0.11
CA HIS A 441 12.70 -22.46 0.07
C HIS A 441 12.59 -21.71 1.41
N GLU A 442 13.66 -21.00 1.81
CA GLU A 442 13.77 -20.31 3.12
C GLU A 442 12.54 -19.44 3.47
N ASN A 443 12.05 -18.66 2.50
CA ASN A 443 10.89 -17.77 2.67
C ASN A 443 9.58 -18.49 3.02
N HIS A 444 9.44 -19.76 2.64
CA HIS A 444 8.21 -20.54 2.83
C HIS A 444 8.31 -21.54 3.97
N LEU A 445 9.48 -21.65 4.61
CA LEU A 445 9.71 -22.59 5.70
C LEU A 445 8.71 -22.40 6.84
N LEU A 446 8.55 -21.16 7.32
CA LEU A 446 7.66 -20.87 8.44
C LEU A 446 6.22 -21.27 8.13
N PHE A 447 5.79 -21.05 6.88
CA PHE A 447 4.47 -21.46 6.41
C PHE A 447 4.30 -22.98 6.45
N TYR A 448 5.24 -23.74 5.88
CA TYR A 448 5.15 -25.20 5.88
C TYR A 448 5.30 -25.78 7.29
N TYR A 449 6.19 -25.24 8.11
CA TYR A 449 6.31 -25.63 9.51
C TYR A 449 4.97 -25.43 10.25
N GLN A 450 4.33 -24.26 10.10
CA GLN A 450 3.00 -24.03 10.67
C GLN A 450 1.93 -24.96 10.09
N LYS A 451 2.01 -25.29 8.80
CA LYS A 451 1.04 -26.16 8.13
C LYS A 451 1.11 -27.60 8.65
N TYR A 452 2.33 -28.12 8.82
CA TYR A 452 2.61 -29.49 9.25
C TYR A 452 2.47 -29.65 10.77
N TYR A 453 3.08 -28.77 11.55
CA TYR A 453 3.11 -28.88 13.02
C TYR A 453 1.99 -28.13 13.75
N LYS A 454 1.21 -27.30 13.05
CA LYS A 454 0.21 -26.39 13.66
C LYS A 454 0.82 -25.49 14.75
N LYS A 455 2.12 -25.21 14.64
CA LYS A 455 2.95 -24.44 15.57
C LYS A 455 3.78 -23.44 14.77
N SER A 456 4.03 -22.26 15.33
CA SER A 456 4.94 -21.28 14.71
C SER A 456 6.40 -21.57 15.09
N LEU A 457 7.30 -21.55 14.10
CA LEU A 457 8.74 -21.60 14.34
C LEU A 457 9.28 -20.16 14.50
N SER A 458 9.90 -19.88 15.64
CA SER A 458 10.44 -18.55 15.94
C SER A 458 11.92 -18.66 16.35
N PRO A 459 12.86 -18.04 15.61
CA PRO A 459 14.27 -18.00 15.97
C PRO A 459 14.52 -17.43 17.37
N LYS A 460 13.70 -16.47 17.82
CA LYS A 460 13.82 -15.83 19.14
C LYS A 460 13.67 -16.82 20.30
N LEU A 461 12.98 -17.95 20.10
CA LEU A 461 12.88 -19.00 21.11
C LEU A 461 14.23 -19.68 21.37
N PHE A 462 15.11 -19.67 20.40
CA PHE A 462 16.47 -20.23 20.47
C PHE A 462 17.54 -19.14 20.65
N SER A 463 17.13 -17.94 21.07
CA SER A 463 18.00 -16.76 21.22
C SER A 463 18.73 -16.36 19.94
N LYS A 464 18.09 -16.57 18.77
CA LYS A 464 18.56 -16.17 17.44
C LYS A 464 17.63 -15.15 16.80
N ASP A 465 18.15 -14.30 15.93
CA ASP A 465 17.33 -13.28 15.25
C ASP A 465 16.91 -13.72 13.84
N THR A 466 17.72 -14.56 13.19
CA THR A 466 17.48 -15.01 11.82
C THR A 466 17.26 -16.53 11.73
N VAL A 467 16.53 -16.96 10.67
CA VAL A 467 16.34 -18.40 10.39
C VAL A 467 17.67 -19.07 10.02
N ALA A 468 18.57 -18.34 9.36
CA ALA A 468 19.91 -18.83 9.03
C ALA A 468 20.74 -19.15 10.29
N GLU A 469 20.71 -18.28 11.30
CA GLU A 469 21.35 -18.53 12.60
C GLU A 469 20.72 -19.69 13.36
N LEU A 470 19.40 -19.88 13.23
CA LEU A 470 18.70 -21.02 13.82
C LEU A 470 19.20 -22.33 13.21
N PHE A 471 19.38 -22.38 11.89
CA PHE A 471 19.92 -23.55 11.21
C PHE A 471 21.40 -23.84 11.53
N ALA A 472 22.19 -22.81 11.83
CA ALA A 472 23.56 -23.01 12.28
C ALA A 472 23.66 -23.84 13.59
N LEU A 473 22.59 -23.88 14.41
CA LEU A 473 22.51 -24.72 15.61
C LEU A 473 22.25 -26.21 15.31
N VAL A 474 21.80 -26.54 14.10
CA VAL A 474 21.31 -27.88 13.70
C VAL A 474 21.84 -28.30 12.32
N LYS A 475 23.05 -27.84 11.99
CA LYS A 475 23.72 -28.06 10.70
C LYS A 475 23.97 -29.53 10.36
N ASP A 476 23.96 -30.39 11.37
CA ASP A 476 24.10 -31.84 11.31
C ASP A 476 22.82 -32.53 10.81
N ALA A 477 21.64 -31.93 11.00
CA ALA A 477 20.37 -32.49 10.56
C ALA A 477 19.91 -31.91 9.22
N VAL A 478 20.05 -30.59 9.05
CA VAL A 478 19.60 -29.87 7.85
C VAL A 478 20.59 -28.81 7.40
N LYS A 479 20.66 -28.58 6.09
CA LYS A 479 21.50 -27.55 5.46
C LYS A 479 20.68 -26.72 4.47
N LEU A 480 21.02 -25.45 4.36
CA LEU A 480 20.55 -24.61 3.27
C LEU A 480 21.50 -24.74 2.09
N ASP A 481 20.96 -25.08 0.93
CA ASP A 481 21.69 -24.96 -0.34
C ASP A 481 21.98 -23.47 -0.59
N ALA A 482 23.25 -23.10 -0.71
CA ALA A 482 23.69 -21.71 -0.85
C ALA A 482 23.23 -21.07 -2.18
N GLU A 483 23.11 -21.87 -3.25
CA GLU A 483 22.68 -21.37 -4.56
C GLU A 483 21.16 -21.31 -4.67
N LYS A 484 20.48 -22.34 -4.18
CA LYS A 484 19.03 -22.49 -4.36
C LYS A 484 18.21 -21.91 -3.20
N LYS A 485 18.83 -21.64 -2.04
CA LYS A 485 18.17 -21.21 -0.79
C LYS A 485 17.07 -22.17 -0.33
N VAL A 486 17.28 -23.45 -0.60
CA VAL A 486 16.36 -24.55 -0.29
C VAL A 486 16.90 -25.35 0.90
N LEU A 487 16.02 -25.71 1.82
CA LEU A 487 16.30 -26.62 2.92
C LEU A 487 16.43 -28.05 2.40
N VAL A 488 17.60 -28.64 2.61
CA VAL A 488 17.93 -30.02 2.22
C VAL A 488 18.39 -30.78 3.47
N SER A 489 18.17 -32.10 3.51
CA SER A 489 18.77 -32.96 4.53
C SER A 489 20.29 -32.83 4.51
N ALA A 490 20.90 -32.71 5.68
CA ALA A 490 22.35 -32.81 5.83
C ALA A 490 22.83 -34.27 5.94
N LEU A 491 21.91 -35.21 6.18
CA LEU A 491 22.17 -36.62 6.34
C LEU A 491 22.19 -37.34 4.98
N ASP A 492 23.19 -38.20 4.78
CA ASP A 492 23.37 -38.99 3.56
C ASP A 492 22.32 -40.11 3.42
N GLU A 493 21.88 -40.67 4.55
CA GLU A 493 20.81 -41.66 4.63
C GLU A 493 19.73 -41.20 5.62
N GLU A 494 18.47 -41.57 5.38
CA GLU A 494 17.41 -41.33 6.36
C GLU A 494 17.73 -42.10 7.66
N PRO A 495 17.65 -41.43 8.83
CA PRO A 495 17.90 -42.09 10.09
C PRO A 495 16.92 -43.24 10.29
N LYS A 496 17.45 -44.45 10.52
CA LYS A 496 16.66 -45.68 10.72
C LYS A 496 15.78 -45.62 11.97
N ASP A 497 16.14 -44.78 12.94
CA ASP A 497 15.45 -44.63 14.21
C ASP A 497 15.62 -43.20 14.76
N HIS A 498 14.61 -42.72 15.48
CA HIS A 498 14.55 -41.42 16.13
C HIS A 498 15.66 -41.22 17.17
N THR A 499 16.22 -42.31 17.70
CA THR A 499 17.35 -42.30 18.65
C THR A 499 18.61 -41.63 18.07
N PHE A 500 18.74 -41.53 16.75
CA PHE A 500 19.82 -40.81 16.09
C PHE A 500 19.94 -39.36 16.56
N PHE A 501 18.84 -38.61 16.63
CA PHE A 501 18.89 -37.19 17.02
C PHE A 501 19.30 -36.98 18.48
N VAL A 502 19.02 -37.96 19.35
CA VAL A 502 19.48 -37.94 20.75
C VAL A 502 21.00 -38.15 20.83
N ARG A 503 21.55 -39.07 20.02
CA ARG A 503 22.99 -39.30 19.94
C ARG A 503 23.73 -38.05 19.45
N VAL A 504 23.24 -37.44 18.38
CA VAL A 504 23.84 -36.21 17.84
C VAL A 504 23.75 -35.05 18.84
N GLN A 505 22.61 -34.91 19.54
CA GLN A 505 22.50 -33.88 20.58
C GLN A 505 23.48 -34.12 21.73
N GLU A 506 23.69 -35.37 22.16
CA GLU A 506 24.65 -35.69 23.23
C GLU A 506 26.09 -35.40 22.79
N GLU A 507 26.46 -35.69 21.54
CA GLU A 507 27.75 -35.30 20.98
C GLU A 507 27.95 -33.77 21.02
N ASP A 508 26.96 -33.02 20.54
CA ASP A 508 26.99 -31.56 20.57
C ASP A 508 27.01 -31.00 21.99
N ARG A 509 26.35 -31.66 22.95
CA ARG A 509 26.41 -31.29 24.37
C ARG A 509 27.80 -31.52 24.94
N ARG A 510 28.44 -32.68 24.68
CA ARG A 510 29.82 -32.96 25.11
C ARG A 510 30.81 -31.96 24.52
N ARG A 511 30.71 -31.68 23.21
CA ARG A 511 31.55 -30.68 22.54
C ARG A 511 31.36 -29.28 23.13
N ARG A 512 30.13 -28.91 23.46
CA ARG A 512 29.81 -27.63 24.11
C ARG A 512 30.42 -27.56 25.51
N GLN A 513 30.29 -28.63 26.29
CA GLN A 513 30.87 -28.71 27.63
C GLN A 513 32.40 -28.57 27.58
N GLN A 514 33.07 -29.26 26.66
CA GLN A 514 34.53 -29.13 26.46
C GLN A 514 34.95 -27.69 26.14
N ARG A 515 34.17 -26.95 25.33
CA ARG A 515 34.44 -25.53 25.05
C ARG A 515 34.28 -24.66 26.30
N ILE A 516 33.24 -24.91 27.09
CA ILE A 516 33.01 -24.21 28.36
C ILE A 516 34.15 -24.48 29.33
N ASP A 517 34.58 -25.74 29.46
CA ASP A 517 35.68 -26.14 30.34
C ASP A 517 37.02 -25.55 29.89
N ALA A 518 37.19 -25.32 28.58
CA ALA A 518 38.32 -24.59 28.00
C ALA A 518 38.21 -23.04 28.15
N GLY A 519 37.16 -22.53 28.80
CA GLY A 519 36.97 -21.11 29.08
C GLY A 519 36.20 -20.32 28.01
N ASP A 520 35.66 -20.97 26.99
CA ASP A 520 34.79 -20.34 25.99
C ASP A 520 33.34 -20.27 26.49
N GLU A 521 33.07 -19.23 27.26
CA GLU A 521 31.75 -18.91 27.81
C GLU A 521 30.67 -18.67 26.73
N THR A 522 31.06 -18.37 25.48
CA THR A 522 30.11 -18.15 24.37
C THR A 522 29.41 -19.42 23.93
N ALA A 523 29.91 -20.60 24.32
CA ALA A 523 29.31 -21.89 24.03
C ALA A 523 28.08 -22.19 24.90
N ARG A 524 27.84 -21.46 26.01
CA ARG A 524 26.67 -21.69 26.87
C ARG A 524 25.37 -21.36 26.13
N LEU A 525 24.42 -22.28 26.19
CA LEU A 525 23.07 -22.07 25.67
C LEU A 525 22.17 -21.56 26.78
N HIS A 526 21.38 -20.54 26.48
CA HIS A 526 20.34 -20.07 27.38
C HIS A 526 19.15 -19.53 26.58
N PHE A 527 18.04 -20.27 26.59
CA PHE A 527 16.84 -19.94 25.81
C PHE A 527 15.82 -19.17 26.66
N LYS A 528 16.18 -17.95 27.08
CA LYS A 528 15.39 -17.12 28.01
C LYS A 528 13.90 -16.99 27.61
N VAL A 529 13.63 -16.71 26.34
CA VAL A 529 12.26 -16.53 25.83
C VAL A 529 11.46 -17.84 25.88
N MET A 530 12.11 -18.96 25.58
CA MET A 530 11.48 -20.28 25.66
C MET A 530 11.12 -20.66 27.10
N HIS A 531 12.03 -20.41 28.05
CA HIS A 531 11.75 -20.61 29.48
C HIS A 531 10.55 -19.78 29.94
N GLN A 532 10.50 -18.49 29.58
CA GLN A 532 9.37 -17.62 29.90
C GLN A 532 8.04 -18.13 29.32
N GLN A 533 8.02 -18.60 28.06
CA GLN A 533 6.81 -19.15 27.46
C GLN A 533 6.34 -20.43 28.16
N ILE A 534 7.26 -21.32 28.51
CA ILE A 534 6.94 -22.57 29.20
C ILE A 534 6.38 -22.29 30.60
N GLU A 535 6.97 -21.33 31.32
CA GLU A 535 6.44 -20.90 32.63
C GLU A 535 5.04 -20.28 32.52
N GLN A 536 4.83 -19.40 31.53
CA GLN A 536 3.51 -18.82 31.27
C GLN A 536 2.47 -19.89 30.91
N GLN A 537 2.83 -20.88 30.09
CA GLN A 537 1.96 -22.00 29.75
C GLN A 537 1.63 -22.86 30.98
N LYS A 538 2.61 -23.15 31.84
CA LYS A 538 2.38 -23.87 33.11
C LYS A 538 1.44 -23.10 34.02
N GLN A 539 1.63 -21.79 34.17
CA GLN A 539 0.75 -20.94 34.97
C GLN A 539 -0.67 -20.86 34.40
N ALA A 540 -0.80 -20.77 33.07
CA ALA A 540 -2.11 -20.77 32.40
C ALA A 540 -2.83 -22.11 32.57
N ALA A 541 -2.13 -23.23 32.43
CA ALA A 541 -2.68 -24.57 32.67
C ALA A 541 -3.15 -24.75 34.12
N ALA A 542 -2.32 -24.36 35.10
CA ALA A 542 -2.69 -24.42 36.51
C ALA A 542 -3.91 -23.54 36.83
N LYS A 543 -3.99 -22.32 36.26
CA LYS A 543 -5.17 -21.45 36.40
C LYS A 543 -6.42 -22.06 35.76
N ALA A 544 -6.29 -22.67 34.58
CA ALA A 544 -7.40 -23.31 33.90
C ALA A 544 -7.92 -24.54 34.67
N GLU A 545 -7.02 -25.32 35.27
CA GLU A 545 -7.38 -26.45 36.13
C GLU A 545 -8.09 -25.98 37.41
N ALA A 546 -7.54 -24.98 38.10
CA ALA A 546 -8.18 -24.37 39.26
C ALA A 546 -9.57 -23.79 38.94
N MET A 547 -9.74 -23.15 37.78
CA MET A 547 -11.04 -22.63 37.33
C MET A 547 -12.04 -23.76 37.03
N LYS A 548 -11.60 -24.84 36.39
CA LYS A 548 -12.44 -26.04 36.17
C LYS A 548 -12.87 -26.68 37.49
N GLU A 549 -11.97 -26.74 38.47
CA GLU A 549 -12.27 -27.29 39.79
C GLU A 549 -13.24 -26.39 40.56
N GLN A 550 -13.07 -25.07 40.52
CA GLN A 550 -14.03 -24.12 41.09
C GLN A 550 -15.41 -24.24 40.43
N GLN A 551 -15.48 -24.35 39.09
CA GLN A 551 -16.74 -24.56 38.38
C GLN A 551 -17.43 -25.86 38.79
N LYS A 552 -16.68 -26.96 38.96
CA LYS A 552 -17.22 -28.23 39.48
C LYS A 552 -17.76 -28.08 40.90
N GLN A 553 -17.05 -27.37 41.78
CA GLN A 553 -17.50 -27.13 43.16
C GLN A 553 -18.76 -26.27 43.22
N VAL A 554 -18.88 -25.25 42.37
CA VAL A 554 -20.09 -24.40 42.29
C VAL A 554 -21.27 -25.21 41.74
N ALA A 555 -21.07 -26.02 40.71
CA ALA A 555 -22.12 -26.89 40.17
C ALA A 555 -22.60 -27.93 41.21
N ALA A 556 -21.68 -28.52 41.98
CA ALA A 556 -22.01 -29.44 43.06
C ALA A 556 -22.84 -28.78 44.17
N LYS A 557 -22.47 -27.55 44.59
CA LYS A 557 -23.23 -26.79 45.59
C LYS A 557 -24.61 -26.39 45.09
N ALA A 558 -24.75 -25.97 43.83
CA ALA A 558 -26.04 -25.64 43.23
C ALA A 558 -26.97 -26.85 43.15
N THR A 559 -26.41 -28.03 42.82
CA THR A 559 -27.16 -29.30 42.78
C THR A 559 -27.64 -29.70 44.17
N ALA A 560 -26.77 -29.59 45.20
CA ALA A 560 -27.14 -29.86 46.58
C ALA A 560 -28.25 -28.92 47.10
N ALA A 561 -28.14 -27.62 46.81
CA ALA A 561 -29.16 -26.63 47.21
C ALA A 561 -30.51 -26.85 46.50
N ALA A 562 -30.51 -27.31 45.25
CA ALA A 562 -31.74 -27.66 44.53
C ALA A 562 -32.42 -28.90 45.15
N GLN A 563 -31.64 -29.93 45.51
CA GLN A 563 -32.14 -31.12 46.19
C GLN A 563 -32.70 -30.81 47.58
N GLU A 564 -32.08 -29.88 48.31
CA GLU A 564 -32.55 -29.45 49.63
C GLU A 564 -33.86 -28.65 49.54
N LYS A 565 -33.99 -27.74 48.57
CA LYS A 565 -35.24 -27.03 48.30
C LYS A 565 -36.38 -27.97 47.90
N GLN A 566 -36.08 -29.00 47.10
CA GLN A 566 -37.08 -29.99 46.71
C GLN A 566 -37.58 -30.78 47.92
N LYS A 567 -36.68 -31.21 48.82
CA LYS A 567 -37.06 -31.88 50.08
C LYS A 567 -37.89 -30.99 51.01
N GLN A 568 -37.62 -29.68 51.04
CA GLN A 568 -38.41 -28.72 51.82
C GLN A 568 -39.79 -28.41 51.21
N GLN A 569 -40.01 -28.68 49.93
CA GLN A 569 -41.32 -28.54 49.28
C GLN A 569 -42.17 -29.81 49.38
N GLU A 570 -41.54 -30.97 49.57
CA GLU A 570 -42.19 -32.27 49.75
C GLU A 570 -42.59 -32.57 51.21
N ALA A 571 -42.01 -31.84 52.17
CA ALA A 571 -42.34 -31.88 53.60
C ALA A 571 -43.33 -30.76 53.97
#